data_AF-A0A9P0KZD8-F1
#
_entry.id   AF-A0A9P0KZD8-F1
#
_cell.length_a   1.000
_cell.length_b   1.000
_cell.length_c   1.000
_cell.angle_alpha   90.00
_cell.angle_beta   90.00
_cell.angle_gamma   90.00
#
_symmetry.space_group_name_H-M   'P 1'
#
loop_
_entity.id
_entity.type
_entity.pdbx_description
1 polymer ?
#
loop_
_entity_poly.entity_id
_entity_poly.type
_entity_poly.pdbx_seq_one_letter_code
_entity_poly.pdbx_strand_id
1 'polypeptide(L)'
;MVYYIYGIGGPIFCWAVLTLIQHSDFEPLKHVHPGIGEIRCWFKTMREQMIYFYTPISILITTNIIYFVWTIVVLSKQYTNSRTNQVFKYRVKLYIKLFFIMGISWLFEVISSATENHSSLKWLWVVTDIINSLEGLTIFLILVVFRKKVMRHLANKSVCRCLKLPSAWKNLEDTECEPIEYEVSMTSDGEKI
;
A
#
# COMPACT_ATOMS: atom_id res chain seq x y z
N MET A 1 15.34 -2.62 11.52
CA MET A 1 14.90 -3.89 12.11
C MET A 1 13.46 -3.82 12.63
N VAL A 2 13.10 -2.80 13.42
CA VAL A 2 11.74 -2.64 13.97
C VAL A 2 10.62 -2.72 12.92
N TYR A 3 10.75 -2.00 11.79
CA TYR A 3 9.75 -2.06 10.71
C TYR A 3 9.54 -3.45 10.10
N TYR A 4 10.60 -4.26 10.03
CA TYR A 4 10.53 -5.62 9.50
C TYR A 4 9.78 -6.56 10.45
N ILE A 5 10.01 -6.39 11.76
CA ILE A 5 9.29 -7.14 12.80
C ILE A 5 7.79 -6.83 12.73
N TYR A 6 7.41 -5.56 12.56
CA TYR A 6 6.00 -5.23 12.40
C TYR A 6 5.41 -5.75 11.08
N GLY A 7 6.11 -5.52 9.96
CA GLY A 7 5.62 -5.88 8.63
C GLY A 7 5.47 -7.37 8.39
N ILE A 8 6.34 -8.19 8.98
CA ILE A 8 6.29 -9.66 8.84
C ILE A 8 5.65 -10.32 10.06
N GLY A 9 5.99 -9.87 11.26
CA GLY A 9 5.47 -10.44 12.50
C GLY A 9 3.96 -10.27 12.63
N GLY A 10 3.39 -9.14 12.20
CA GLY A 10 1.94 -8.92 12.22
C GLY A 10 1.16 -9.97 11.42
N PRO A 11 1.44 -10.15 10.11
CA PRO A 11 0.80 -11.19 9.30
C PRO A 11 1.04 -12.61 9.83
N ILE A 12 2.26 -12.93 10.27
CA ILE A 12 2.57 -14.24 10.87
C ILE A 12 1.75 -14.47 12.13
N PHE A 13 1.61 -13.46 12.98
CA PHE A 13 0.80 -13.55 14.19
C PHE A 13 -0.67 -13.78 13.88
N CYS A 14 -1.26 -13.01 12.96
CA CYS A 14 -2.64 -13.21 12.52
C CYS A 14 -2.84 -14.62 11.94
N TRP A 15 -1.91 -15.09 11.10
CA TRP A 15 -1.94 -16.45 10.55
C TRP A 15 -1.83 -17.53 11.63
N ALA A 16 -0.94 -17.36 12.62
CA ALA A 16 -0.79 -18.30 13.73
C ALA A 16 -2.08 -18.38 14.57
N VAL A 17 -2.70 -17.24 14.88
CA VAL A 17 -3.99 -17.23 15.61
C VAL A 17 -5.08 -17.95 14.80
N LEU A 18 -5.17 -17.71 13.49
CA LEU A 18 -6.15 -18.38 12.62
C LEU A 18 -5.96 -19.89 12.57
N THR A 19 -4.72 -20.35 12.43
CA THR A 19 -4.42 -21.79 12.39
C THR A 19 -4.67 -22.47 13.73
N LEU A 20 -4.37 -21.79 14.83
CA LEU A 20 -4.68 -22.29 16.18
C LEU A 20 -6.18 -22.47 16.38
N ILE A 21 -7.01 -21.48 16.01
CA ILE A 21 -8.48 -21.57 16.14
C ILE A 21 -9.06 -22.63 15.20
N GLN A 22 -8.55 -22.73 13.97
CA GLN A 22 -8.99 -23.71 12.97
C GLN A 22 -8.71 -25.16 13.39
N HIS A 23 -7.65 -25.41 14.17
CA HIS A 23 -7.26 -26.76 14.61
C HIS A 23 -7.53 -27.02 16.10
N SER A 24 -8.16 -26.09 16.81
CA SER A 24 -8.49 -26.28 18.21
C SER A 24 -9.81 -27.05 18.39
N ASP A 25 -9.77 -28.12 19.19
CA ASP A 25 -10.97 -28.87 19.60
C ASP A 25 -11.66 -28.28 20.84
N PHE A 26 -11.22 -27.11 21.30
CA PHE A 26 -11.72 -26.47 22.52
C PHE A 26 -13.15 -25.96 22.31
N GLU A 27 -14.09 -26.42 23.14
CA GLU A 27 -15.54 -26.12 23.03
C GLU A 27 -15.88 -24.63 22.80
N PRO A 28 -15.35 -23.65 23.55
CA PRO A 28 -15.70 -22.24 23.30
C PRO A 28 -15.11 -21.70 21.99
N LEU A 29 -14.05 -22.31 21.44
CA LEU A 29 -13.48 -21.92 20.15
C LEU A 29 -14.29 -22.45 18.96
N LYS A 30 -15.15 -23.47 19.16
CA LYS A 30 -16.07 -23.94 18.11
C LYS A 30 -17.06 -22.86 17.65
N HIS A 31 -17.45 -21.94 18.54
CA HIS A 31 -18.34 -20.83 18.19
C HIS A 31 -17.71 -19.79 17.27
N VAL A 32 -16.38 -19.68 17.30
CA VAL A 32 -15.60 -18.74 16.49
C VAL A 32 -14.79 -19.46 15.41
N HIS A 33 -15.16 -20.69 15.06
CA HIS A 33 -14.41 -21.49 14.11
C HIS A 33 -14.46 -20.87 12.69
N PRO A 34 -13.31 -20.57 12.05
CA PRO A 34 -13.29 -19.87 10.76
C PRO A 34 -13.74 -20.77 9.59
N GLY A 35 -13.69 -22.09 9.76
CA GLY A 35 -14.21 -23.08 8.80
C GLY A 35 -13.54 -23.02 7.43
N ILE A 36 -12.24 -22.72 7.40
CA ILE A 36 -11.46 -22.62 6.17
C ILE A 36 -11.40 -24.01 5.52
N GLY A 37 -11.76 -24.11 4.24
CA GLY A 37 -11.67 -25.37 3.50
C GLY A 37 -12.84 -26.34 3.70
N GLU A 38 -13.83 -26.03 4.54
CA GLU A 38 -14.97 -26.93 4.77
C GLU A 38 -15.95 -26.98 3.59
N ILE A 39 -16.30 -25.82 3.03
CA ILE A 39 -17.25 -25.68 1.90
C ILE A 39 -16.52 -25.27 0.61
N ARG A 40 -15.48 -24.45 0.76
CA ARG A 40 -14.67 -23.87 -0.32
C ARG A 40 -13.26 -23.64 0.20
N CYS A 41 -12.29 -23.44 -0.70
CA CYS A 41 -10.91 -23.09 -0.37
C CYS A 41 -10.77 -21.64 0.13
N TRP A 42 -11.67 -21.23 1.03
CA TRP A 42 -11.78 -19.92 1.66
C TRP A 42 -12.61 -20.04 2.94
N PHE A 43 -12.87 -18.93 3.63
CA PHE A 43 -13.76 -18.90 4.79
C PHE A 43 -15.15 -19.48 4.49
N LYS A 44 -15.70 -20.21 5.47
CA LYS A 44 -17.01 -20.87 5.37
C LYS A 44 -18.13 -19.89 5.06
N THR A 45 -18.16 -18.76 5.75
CA THR A 45 -19.20 -17.74 5.61
C THR A 45 -18.60 -16.34 5.47
N MET A 46 -19.40 -15.43 4.90
CA MET A 46 -19.10 -13.99 4.84
C MET A 46 -18.76 -13.41 6.21
N ARG A 47 -19.48 -13.85 7.25
CA ARG A 47 -19.25 -13.41 8.64
C ARG A 47 -17.84 -13.75 9.12
N GLU A 48 -17.40 -14.98 8.92
CA GLU A 48 -16.05 -15.39 9.36
C GLU A 48 -14.97 -14.65 8.56
N GLN A 49 -15.17 -14.45 7.25
CA GLN A 49 -14.28 -13.63 6.42
C GLN A 49 -14.19 -12.19 6.94
N MET A 50 -15.30 -11.57 7.32
CA MET A 50 -15.33 -10.23 7.88
C MET A 50 -14.54 -10.13 9.19
N ILE A 51 -14.74 -11.08 10.10
CA ILE A 51 -14.09 -11.10 11.41
C ILE A 51 -12.58 -11.34 11.27
N TYR A 52 -12.20 -12.33 10.48
CA TYR A 52 -10.83 -12.84 10.47
C TYR A 52 -9.91 -12.22 9.42
N PHE A 53 -10.47 -11.74 8.31
CA PHE A 53 -9.71 -11.16 7.21
C PHE A 53 -9.90 -9.64 7.15
N TYR A 54 -11.15 -9.16 7.02
CA TYR A 54 -11.38 -7.73 6.82
C TYR A 54 -11.25 -6.88 8.08
N THR A 55 -11.45 -7.43 9.28
CA THR A 55 -11.31 -6.66 10.53
C THR A 55 -9.86 -6.24 10.80
N PRO A 56 -8.85 -7.14 10.75
CA PRO A 56 -7.45 -6.71 10.86
C PRO A 56 -7.06 -5.67 9.81
N ILE A 57 -7.54 -5.83 8.58
CA ILE A 57 -7.26 -4.94 7.45
C ILE A 57 -7.91 -3.56 7.65
N SER A 58 -9.16 -3.51 8.12
CA SER A 58 -9.86 -2.25 8.37
C SER A 58 -9.21 -1.46 9.51
N ILE A 59 -8.69 -2.12 10.54
CA ILE A 59 -7.90 -1.49 11.61
C ILE A 59 -6.62 -0.87 11.04
N LEU A 60 -5.90 -1.60 10.17
CA LEU A 60 -4.70 -1.10 9.51
C LEU A 60 -5.00 0.12 8.64
N ILE A 61 -6.05 0.07 7.83
CA ILE A 61 -6.47 1.20 6.97
C ILE A 61 -6.86 2.40 7.83
N THR A 62 -7.66 2.20 8.87
CA THR A 62 -8.10 3.28 9.78
C THR A 62 -6.90 3.94 10.43
N THR A 63 -5.96 3.14 10.93
CA THR A 63 -4.71 3.63 11.53
C THR A 63 -3.86 4.39 10.51
N ASN A 64 -3.78 3.89 9.27
CA ASN A 64 -3.07 4.56 8.18
C ASN A 64 -3.68 5.93 7.85
N ILE A 65 -5.01 6.03 7.80
CA ILE A 65 -5.73 7.29 7.57
C ILE A 65 -5.42 8.29 8.70
N ILE A 66 -5.46 7.85 9.96
CA ILE A 66 -5.12 8.71 11.10
C ILE A 66 -3.70 9.26 10.97
N TYR A 67 -2.72 8.39 10.70
CA TYR A 67 -1.33 8.82 10.50
C TYR A 67 -1.14 9.73 9.29
N PHE A 68 -1.87 9.47 8.21
CA PHE A 68 -1.83 10.30 7.01
C PHE A 68 -2.35 11.72 7.29
N VAL A 69 -3.51 11.83 7.95
CA VAL A 69 -4.08 13.12 8.36
C VAL A 69 -3.14 13.85 9.31
N TRP A 70 -2.60 13.16 10.32
CA TRP A 70 -1.63 13.73 11.25
C TRP A 70 -0.41 14.27 10.50
N THR A 71 0.17 13.47 9.59
CA THR A 71 1.35 13.84 8.80
C THR A 71 1.07 15.10 7.99
N ILE A 72 -0.08 15.18 7.31
CA ILE A 72 -0.47 16.38 6.55
C ILE A 72 -0.58 17.60 7.47
N VAL A 73 -1.21 17.49 8.63
CA VAL A 73 -1.39 18.62 9.56
C VAL A 73 -0.03 19.13 10.06
N VAL A 74 0.85 18.23 10.50
CA VAL A 74 2.18 18.57 10.99
C VAL A 74 3.03 19.20 9.89
N LEU A 75 3.08 18.57 8.71
CA LEU A 75 3.84 19.12 7.59
C LEU A 75 3.27 20.48 7.16
N SER A 76 1.95 20.65 7.10
CA SER A 76 1.33 21.93 6.72
C SER A 76 1.73 23.05 7.69
N LYS A 77 1.76 22.76 9.01
CA LYS A 77 2.19 23.72 10.03
C LYS A 77 3.68 24.05 9.92
N GLN A 78 4.52 23.07 9.61
CA GLN A 78 5.98 23.23 9.49
C GLN A 78 6.38 24.02 8.23
N TYR A 79 5.63 23.91 7.13
CA TYR A 79 5.99 24.49 5.83
C TYR A 79 5.19 25.73 5.41
N THR A 80 4.33 26.26 6.28
CA THR A 80 3.55 27.49 6.02
C THR A 80 4.42 28.74 5.84
N ASN A 81 5.69 28.74 6.27
CA ASN A 81 6.51 29.96 6.33
C ASN A 81 7.91 29.90 5.68
N SER A 82 8.21 28.94 4.78
CA SER A 82 9.56 28.79 4.19
C SER A 82 9.58 28.42 2.70
N ARG A 83 10.69 28.79 2.03
CA ARG A 83 11.11 28.42 0.65
C ARG A 83 11.16 26.90 0.40
N THR A 84 11.03 26.09 1.45
CA THR A 84 10.96 24.61 1.47
C THR A 84 9.62 24.02 0.93
N ASN A 85 8.80 24.82 0.27
CA ASN A 85 7.49 24.43 -0.28
C ASN A 85 7.57 23.29 -1.32
N GLN A 86 8.71 23.15 -2.03
CA GLN A 86 8.88 22.04 -3.00
C GLN A 86 9.04 20.67 -2.33
N VAL A 87 9.82 20.58 -1.24
CA VAL A 87 9.99 19.34 -0.46
C VAL A 87 8.66 18.94 0.21
N PHE A 88 7.91 19.91 0.74
CA PHE A 88 6.57 19.69 1.26
C PHE A 88 5.62 19.12 0.20
N LYS A 89 5.51 19.79 -0.96
CA LYS A 89 4.68 19.34 -2.08
C LYS A 89 5.07 17.94 -2.55
N TYR A 90 6.36 17.63 -2.59
CA TYR A 90 6.85 16.30 -2.94
C TYR A 90 6.40 15.24 -1.93
N ARG A 91 6.63 15.46 -0.62
CA ARG A 91 6.24 14.53 0.45
C ARG A 91 4.74 14.29 0.46
N VAL A 92 3.94 15.35 0.38
CA VAL A 92 2.48 15.25 0.29
C VAL A 92 2.06 14.45 -0.94
N LYS A 93 2.66 14.72 -2.11
CA LYS A 93 2.37 13.98 -3.34
C LYS A 93 2.73 12.50 -3.24
N LEU A 94 3.83 12.16 -2.58
CA LEU A 94 4.25 10.78 -2.33
C LEU A 94 3.26 10.07 -1.40
N TYR A 95 2.85 10.69 -0.30
CA TYR A 95 1.88 10.10 0.62
C TYR A 95 0.49 9.94 -0.01
N ILE A 96 0.04 10.94 -0.78
CA ILE A 96 -1.19 10.84 -1.58
C ILE A 96 -1.07 9.65 -2.53
N LYS A 97 0.01 9.56 -3.30
CA LYS A 97 0.23 8.45 -4.23
C LYS A 97 0.15 7.07 -3.53
N LEU A 98 0.77 6.93 -2.35
CA LEU A 98 0.68 5.69 -1.54
C LEU A 98 -0.75 5.40 -1.07
N PHE A 99 -1.48 6.40 -0.61
CA PHE A 99 -2.86 6.26 -0.15
C PHE A 99 -3.82 5.85 -1.29
N PHE A 100 -3.68 6.46 -2.47
CA PHE A 100 -4.54 6.14 -3.60
C PHE A 100 -4.25 4.76 -4.21
N ILE A 101 -2.98 4.35 -4.27
CA ILE A 101 -2.60 3.07 -4.89
C ILE A 101 -3.10 1.89 -4.06
N MET A 102 -2.91 1.91 -2.74
CA MET A 102 -3.23 0.77 -1.86
C MET A 102 -4.42 1.02 -0.94
N GLY A 103 -4.66 2.25 -0.48
CA GLY A 103 -5.72 2.52 0.50
C GLY A 103 -7.13 2.39 -0.11
N ILE A 104 -7.29 2.84 -1.35
CA ILE A 104 -8.61 2.90 -2.00
C ILE A 104 -9.05 1.53 -2.54
N SER A 105 -8.14 0.75 -3.12
CA SER A 105 -8.40 -0.63 -3.57
C SER A 105 -8.94 -1.46 -2.41
N TRP A 106 -8.25 -1.43 -1.27
CA TRP A 106 -8.64 -2.15 -0.07
C TRP A 106 -9.90 -1.60 0.59
N LEU A 107 -10.16 -0.29 0.51
CA LEU A 107 -11.42 0.29 0.97
C LEU A 107 -12.60 -0.22 0.13
N PHE A 108 -12.47 -0.26 -1.19
CA PHE A 108 -13.52 -0.80 -2.06
C PHE A 108 -13.75 -2.29 -1.83
N GLU A 109 -12.69 -3.06 -1.57
CA GLU A 109 -12.81 -4.48 -1.24
C GLU A 109 -13.65 -4.71 0.04
N VAL A 110 -13.39 -3.93 1.10
CA VAL A 110 -14.15 -4.01 2.35
C VAL A 110 -15.62 -3.62 2.14
N ILE A 111 -15.89 -2.57 1.37
CA ILE A 111 -17.27 -2.11 1.07
C ILE A 111 -18.00 -3.13 0.18
N SER A 112 -17.32 -3.70 -0.81
CA SER A 112 -17.85 -4.76 -1.68
C SER A 112 -18.32 -5.95 -0.86
N SER A 113 -17.46 -6.44 0.04
CA SER A 113 -17.81 -7.55 0.93
C SER A 113 -18.97 -7.20 1.87
N ALA A 114 -19.07 -5.95 2.33
CA ALA A 114 -20.16 -5.53 3.23
C ALA A 114 -21.52 -5.38 2.51
N THR A 115 -21.51 -5.16 1.19
CA THR A 115 -22.70 -4.81 0.40
C THR A 115 -23.07 -5.85 -0.67
N GLU A 116 -22.49 -7.06 -0.60
CA GLU A 116 -22.67 -8.14 -1.59
C GLU A 116 -24.14 -8.48 -1.88
N ASN A 117 -25.03 -8.25 -0.91
CA ASN A 117 -26.47 -8.51 -1.03
C ASN A 117 -27.24 -7.50 -1.92
N HIS A 118 -26.61 -6.40 -2.35
CA HIS A 118 -27.26 -5.38 -3.18
C HIS A 118 -27.01 -5.61 -4.68
N SER A 119 -28.06 -6.03 -5.40
CA SER A 119 -28.00 -6.37 -6.83
C SER A 119 -27.63 -5.20 -7.76
N SER A 120 -27.81 -3.95 -7.34
CA SER A 120 -27.64 -2.77 -8.19
C SER A 120 -26.18 -2.39 -8.48
N LEU A 121 -25.22 -2.86 -7.68
CA LEU A 121 -23.80 -2.45 -7.77
C LEU A 121 -22.85 -3.58 -8.22
N LYS A 122 -23.37 -4.75 -8.57
CA LYS A 122 -22.55 -5.93 -8.93
C LYS A 122 -21.50 -5.67 -10.00
N TRP A 123 -21.82 -4.88 -11.02
CA TRP A 123 -20.88 -4.56 -12.09
C TRP A 123 -19.70 -3.72 -11.60
N LEU A 124 -19.93 -2.79 -10.66
CA LEU A 124 -18.86 -1.99 -10.06
C LEU A 124 -17.90 -2.87 -9.25
N TRP A 125 -18.43 -3.83 -8.49
CA TRP A 125 -17.62 -4.77 -7.72
C TRP A 125 -16.73 -5.64 -8.60
N VAL A 126 -17.26 -6.15 -9.72
CA VAL A 126 -16.45 -6.90 -10.69
C VAL A 126 -15.27 -6.06 -11.21
N VAL A 127 -15.49 -4.78 -11.50
CA VAL A 127 -14.42 -3.89 -11.97
C VAL A 127 -13.38 -3.66 -10.87
N THR A 128 -13.80 -3.41 -9.62
CA THR A 128 -12.88 -3.21 -8.50
C THR A 128 -12.06 -4.47 -8.21
N ASP A 129 -12.67 -5.65 -8.27
CA ASP A 129 -12.01 -6.93 -8.00
C ASP A 129 -10.94 -7.24 -9.07
N ILE A 130 -11.19 -6.87 -10.34
CA ILE A 130 -10.19 -6.99 -11.42
C ILE A 130 -9.01 -6.06 -11.16
N ILE A 131 -9.27 -4.80 -10.78
CA ILE A 131 -8.20 -3.84 -10.47
C ILE A 131 -7.39 -4.32 -9.27
N ASN A 132 -8.05 -4.84 -8.24
CA ASN A 132 -7.41 -5.39 -7.04
C ASN A 132 -6.56 -6.62 -7.38
N SER A 133 -7.05 -7.51 -8.25
CA SER A 133 -6.28 -8.66 -8.74
C SER A 133 -5.02 -8.27 -9.54
N LEU A 134 -5.05 -7.09 -10.17
CA LEU A 134 -3.91 -6.50 -10.90
C LEU A 134 -3.06 -5.55 -10.04
N GLU A 135 -3.32 -5.44 -8.74
CA GLU A 135 -2.61 -4.52 -7.85
C GLU A 135 -1.11 -4.82 -7.85
N GLY A 136 -0.70 -6.09 -7.81
CA GLY A 136 0.70 -6.50 -7.90
C GLY A 136 1.40 -6.05 -9.20
N LEU A 137 0.69 -6.14 -10.35
CA LEU A 137 1.21 -5.64 -11.63
C LEU A 137 1.32 -4.11 -11.60
N THR A 138 0.33 -3.42 -11.04
CA THR A 138 0.30 -1.96 -10.89
C THR A 138 1.49 -1.47 -10.06
N ILE A 139 1.76 -2.12 -8.92
CA ILE A 139 2.93 -1.82 -8.07
C ILE A 139 4.23 -2.02 -8.85
N PHE A 140 4.38 -3.15 -9.55
CA PHE A 140 5.58 -3.42 -10.35
C PHE A 140 5.82 -2.37 -11.42
N LEU A 141 4.77 -2.00 -12.17
CA LEU A 141 4.86 -0.97 -13.20
C LEU A 141 5.27 0.38 -12.59
N ILE A 142 4.66 0.79 -11.48
CA ILE A 142 4.92 2.09 -10.87
C ILE A 142 6.30 2.17 -10.20
N LEU A 143 6.69 1.15 -9.43
CA LEU A 143 7.90 1.19 -8.60
C LEU A 143 9.16 0.74 -9.34
N VAL A 144 9.01 -0.10 -10.38
CA VAL A 144 10.15 -0.66 -11.11
C VAL A 144 10.21 -0.09 -12.52
N VAL A 145 9.19 -0.32 -13.34
CA VAL A 145 9.24 0.01 -14.78
C VAL A 145 9.24 1.51 -15.03
N PHE A 146 8.35 2.25 -14.37
CA PHE A 146 8.18 3.69 -14.54
C PHE A 146 9.06 4.53 -13.61
N ARG A 147 9.95 3.88 -12.87
CA ARG A 147 10.93 4.60 -12.05
C ARG A 147 11.93 5.28 -12.97
N LYS A 148 11.96 6.62 -12.95
CA LYS A 148 12.81 7.45 -13.83
C LYS A 148 14.28 6.99 -13.84
N LYS A 149 14.84 6.71 -12.67
CA LYS A 149 16.18 6.13 -12.52
C LYS A 149 16.37 4.85 -13.34
N VAL A 150 15.41 3.92 -13.25
CA VAL A 150 15.45 2.64 -13.98
C VAL A 150 15.29 2.88 -15.48
N MET A 151 14.34 3.71 -15.89
CA MET A 151 14.12 4.09 -17.29
C MET A 151 15.37 4.73 -17.92
N ARG A 152 16.05 5.62 -17.19
CA ARG A 152 17.31 6.26 -17.61
C ARG A 152 18.43 5.23 -17.78
N HIS A 153 18.59 4.33 -16.82
CA HIS A 153 19.61 3.26 -16.92
C HIS A 153 19.31 2.31 -18.06
N LEU A 154 18.04 1.98 -18.31
CA LEU A 154 17.62 1.17 -19.45
C LEU A 154 17.84 1.89 -20.78
N ALA A 155 17.55 3.19 -20.88
CA ALA A 155 17.77 3.97 -22.11
C ALA A 155 19.26 4.17 -22.45
N ASN A 156 20.13 4.13 -21.44
CA ASN A 156 21.58 4.19 -21.60
C ASN A 156 22.22 2.82 -21.88
N LYS A 157 21.49 1.72 -21.67
CA LYS A 157 21.96 0.35 -21.95
C LYS A 157 21.26 -0.16 -23.21
N SER A 158 21.99 -0.74 -24.15
CA SER A 158 21.38 -1.38 -25.33
C SER A 158 20.79 -2.75 -24.95
N VAL A 159 19.66 -2.76 -24.24
CA VAL A 159 19.08 -4.00 -23.67
C VAL A 159 18.55 -4.95 -24.75
N CYS A 160 18.08 -4.44 -25.90
CA CYS A 160 17.73 -5.25 -27.07
C CYS A 160 17.82 -4.44 -28.37
N ARG A 161 18.26 -5.07 -29.47
CA ARG A 161 18.33 -4.44 -30.82
C ARG A 161 16.94 -4.12 -31.40
N CYS A 162 15.88 -4.75 -30.89
CA CYS A 162 14.50 -4.63 -31.35
C CYS A 162 13.65 -3.61 -30.56
N LEU A 163 14.06 -3.25 -29.34
CA LEU A 163 13.36 -2.28 -28.50
C LEU A 163 14.09 -0.93 -28.57
N LYS A 164 13.64 -0.07 -29.48
CA LYS A 164 14.10 1.33 -29.52
C LYS A 164 13.40 2.10 -28.41
N LEU A 165 14.09 2.29 -27.29
CA LEU A 165 13.61 3.12 -26.19
C LEU A 165 13.58 4.60 -26.62
N PRO A 166 12.58 5.39 -26.19
CA PRO A 166 12.53 6.82 -26.49
C PRO A 166 13.79 7.54 -26.02
N SER A 167 14.40 8.34 -26.89
CA SER A 167 15.59 9.14 -26.58
C SER A 167 15.36 10.13 -25.43
N ALA A 168 14.11 10.55 -25.20
CA ALA A 168 13.70 11.38 -24.07
C ALA A 168 14.01 10.75 -22.70
N TRP A 169 14.10 9.42 -22.61
CA TRP A 169 14.34 8.74 -21.32
C TRP A 169 15.78 8.89 -20.81
N LYS A 170 16.72 9.24 -21.70
CA LYS A 170 18.13 9.46 -21.32
C LYS A 170 18.31 10.68 -20.41
N ASN A 171 17.45 11.67 -20.55
CA ASN A 171 17.53 12.95 -19.84
C ASN A 171 16.48 13.08 -18.72
N LEU A 172 15.88 11.96 -18.28
CA LEU A 172 14.95 12.00 -17.15
C LEU A 172 15.69 12.35 -15.86
N GLU A 173 15.34 13.49 -15.26
CA GLU A 173 15.79 13.90 -13.93
C GLU A 173 15.02 13.18 -12.83
N ASP A 174 15.76 12.68 -11.84
CA ASP A 174 15.25 11.95 -10.69
C ASP A 174 14.70 12.93 -9.64
N THR A 175 13.48 13.42 -9.88
CA THR A 175 12.76 14.37 -9.01
C THR A 175 12.46 13.80 -7.60
N GLU A 176 12.68 12.50 -7.38
CA GLU A 176 12.55 11.83 -6.09
C GLU A 176 13.82 11.91 -5.23
N CYS A 177 15.00 12.12 -5.83
CA CYS A 177 16.27 12.22 -5.11
C CYS A 177 16.62 13.67 -4.71
N GLU A 178 16.26 14.67 -5.52
CA GLU A 178 16.52 16.09 -5.24
C GLU A 178 16.00 16.57 -3.86
N PRO A 179 14.80 16.18 -3.39
CA PRO A 179 14.31 16.62 -2.09
C PRO A 179 15.08 15.99 -0.92
N ILE A 180 15.58 14.77 -1.10
CA ILE A 180 16.38 14.05 -0.10
C ILE A 180 17.77 14.66 0.00
N GLU A 181 18.42 14.96 -1.13
CA GLU A 181 19.70 15.68 -1.16
C GLU A 181 19.59 17.08 -0.56
N TYR A 182 18.48 17.78 -0.78
CA TYR A 182 18.20 19.08 -0.15
C TYR A 182 18.04 19.00 1.38
N GLU A 183 17.49 17.90 1.89
CA GLU A 183 17.31 17.69 3.33
C GLU A 183 18.62 17.26 4.02
N VAL A 184 19.43 16.43 3.33
CA VAL A 184 20.78 16.07 3.77
C VAL A 184 21.70 17.29 3.82
N SER A 185 21.58 18.21 2.86
CA SER A 185 22.36 19.46 2.89
C SER A 185 21.93 20.39 4.04
N MET A 186 20.63 20.53 4.31
CA MET A 186 20.16 21.33 5.45
C MET A 186 20.55 20.76 6.82
N THR A 187 20.58 19.44 6.97
CA THR A 187 21.04 18.80 8.21
C THR A 187 22.56 18.91 8.39
N SER A 188 23.33 18.74 7.31
CA SER A 188 24.77 18.98 7.28
C SER A 188 25.17 20.41 7.66
N ASP A 189 24.40 21.42 7.23
CA ASP A 189 24.69 22.82 7.57
C ASP A 189 24.28 23.18 9.01
N GLY A 190 23.29 22.49 9.58
CA GLY A 190 22.87 22.66 10.97
C GLY A 190 23.82 22.03 12.01
N GLU A 191 24.67 21.09 11.58
CA GLU A 191 25.66 20.40 12.44
C GLU A 191 27.00 21.15 12.51
N LYS A 192 27.16 22.25 11.76
CA LYS A 192 28.36 23.12 11.74
C LYS A 192 28.29 24.32 12.69
N ILE A 193 27.34 24.37 13.61
CA ILE A 193 27.18 25.46 14.59
C ILE A 193 27.46 24.95 16.01
#